data_AF-A0AAY4A6N2-F1
#
_entry.id   AF-A0AAY4A6N2-F1
#
_cell.length_a   1.000
_cell.length_b   1.000
_cell.length_c   1.000
_cell.angle_alpha   90.00
_cell.angle_beta   90.00
_cell.angle_gamma   90.00
#
_symmetry.space_group_name_H-M   'P 1'
#
loop_
_entity.id
_entity.type
_entity.pdbx_description
1 polymer ?
#
loop_
_entity_poly.entity_id
_entity_poly.type
_entity_poly.pdbx_seq_one_letter_code
_entity_poly.pdbx_strand_id
1 'polypeptide(L)'
;SDSHRWFHKDLSGIDAESILKTRGVHGSFLARPSKKNQGDFSLSVRVGDQVTHIRIQNTGDYYDLYGGEKFATLSELVDYYTVEYGVLQDKDGVVIELKYPLNSSDPTSERWYHGHLSGPNAEKLLRERDEPGTFLVRESLSKPGDYVLSALTSEMAKGSKRVAHIKIMCQNDRYTIGGSEKFDTLTDLVENFKRKGIEEITGNWVHLKQPYFSTRVNAADINNRVKLLDQTADGSTEGGSDKKIKAGFWEEFDALQKLEAKAKKSRDEGMRPENKSKNRYKNILPFDETRVVLQASDPDVVGSDYINGNYIINKLLEPDQQKDYIACQGCLATTINDFWQMVWQENSRVIVMTTREVEKGRNKCVPYWPEPETSKEMGAYLVTSLSERDCNDYKVRLIKITPLNESESSRTIFHYQYLSWPDHGVPQEPGGVLGFLSQVNSKQTEFPNAGPMIVHCSAGIGRTGTIIVIDMLIKTIEIKGLDSDIDIQKCIQMVREQRSGMVQTEPQYKFIYLAVSYFIDSTKTKMMAVKEKAKRRGWKKRDTDKWRGKGHENGSSLR
;
A
#
# COMPACT_ATOMS: atom_id res chain seq x y z
N SER A 1 -6.41 13.07 -2.93
CA SER A 1 -5.80 12.30 -1.83
C SER A 1 -6.81 12.32 -0.69
N ASP A 2 -7.81 11.43 -0.74
CA ASP A 2 -9.10 11.70 -0.07
C ASP A 2 -9.29 10.78 1.13
N SER A 3 -8.62 11.03 2.26
CA SER A 3 -8.91 10.30 3.51
C SER A 3 -8.81 11.19 4.74
N HIS A 4 -9.94 11.50 5.38
CA HIS A 4 -10.03 12.31 6.61
C HIS A 4 -9.96 11.50 7.91
N ARG A 5 -9.43 10.28 7.80
CA ARG A 5 -9.12 9.43 8.95
C ARG A 5 -8.09 10.06 9.89
N TRP A 6 -7.42 11.15 9.48
CA TRP A 6 -6.58 12.00 10.32
C TRP A 6 -7.32 12.68 11.47
N PHE A 7 -8.66 12.63 11.54
CA PHE A 7 -9.43 13.18 12.65
C PHE A 7 -9.60 12.17 13.79
N HIS A 8 -9.07 12.50 14.98
CA HIS A 8 -9.16 11.67 16.19
C HIS A 8 -10.15 12.29 17.17
N LYS A 9 -11.27 11.59 17.43
CA LYS A 9 -12.40 12.12 18.21
C LYS A 9 -12.12 12.30 19.69
N ASP A 10 -11.46 11.33 20.33
CA ASP A 10 -11.06 11.42 21.74
C ASP A 10 -9.56 11.17 21.88
N LEU A 11 -8.78 12.21 21.59
CA LEU A 11 -7.34 12.18 21.75
C LEU A 11 -6.89 13.43 22.50
N SER A 12 -6.12 13.25 23.58
CA SER A 12 -5.53 14.39 24.29
C SER A 12 -4.32 14.94 23.52
N GLY A 13 -3.87 16.16 23.85
CA GLY A 13 -2.65 16.71 23.24
C GLY A 13 -1.41 15.89 23.55
N ILE A 14 -1.32 15.35 24.78
CA ILE A 14 -0.19 14.52 25.23
C ILE A 14 -0.17 13.18 24.48
N ASP A 15 -1.35 12.58 24.30
CA ASP A 15 -1.47 11.32 23.55
C ASP A 15 -1.20 11.53 22.06
N ALA A 16 -1.66 12.65 21.50
CA ALA A 16 -1.35 13.06 20.12
C ALA A 16 0.16 13.20 19.90
N GLU A 17 0.87 13.86 20.81
CA GLU A 17 2.33 13.97 20.75
C GLU A 17 3.00 12.59 20.80
N SER A 18 2.55 11.72 21.72
CA SER A 18 3.05 10.36 21.86
C SER A 18 2.85 9.54 20.57
N ILE A 19 1.68 9.57 19.95
CA ILE A 19 1.42 8.75 18.74
C ILE A 19 2.14 9.31 17.51
N LEU A 20 2.21 10.63 17.33
CA LEU A 20 2.96 11.25 16.23
C LEU A 20 4.46 10.96 16.32
N LYS A 21 5.04 11.09 17.52
CA LYS A 21 6.46 10.76 17.75
C LYS A 21 6.77 9.28 17.55
N THR A 22 5.79 8.42 17.79
CA THR A 22 6.05 6.97 17.84
C THR A 22 5.57 6.17 16.65
N ARG A 23 4.64 6.68 15.86
CA ARG A 23 4.09 6.00 14.67
C ARG A 23 4.15 6.85 13.40
N GLY A 24 4.17 8.18 13.55
CA GLY A 24 4.32 9.12 12.44
C GLY A 24 5.78 9.34 12.05
N VAL A 25 5.97 9.99 10.91
CA VAL A 25 7.24 10.49 10.38
C VAL A 25 7.21 12.02 10.32
N HIS A 26 8.29 12.67 9.91
CA HIS A 26 8.26 14.12 9.69
C HIS A 26 7.18 14.50 8.65
N GLY A 27 6.40 15.53 8.93
CA GLY A 27 5.25 15.94 8.14
C GLY A 27 3.98 15.13 8.45
N SER A 28 4.04 14.17 9.39
CA SER A 28 2.83 13.51 9.86
C SER A 28 1.94 14.46 10.65
N PHE A 29 0.63 14.39 10.41
CA PHE A 29 -0.33 15.27 11.08
C PHE A 29 -1.61 14.54 11.45
N LEU A 30 -2.33 15.09 12.43
CA LEU A 30 -3.68 14.70 12.80
C LEU A 30 -4.46 15.88 13.35
N ALA A 31 -5.77 15.87 13.25
CA ALA A 31 -6.63 16.84 13.91
C ALA A 31 -7.46 16.17 15.01
N ARG A 32 -7.83 16.94 16.02
CA ARG A 32 -8.59 16.46 17.18
C ARG A 32 -9.39 17.60 17.82
N PRO A 33 -10.45 17.32 18.59
CA PRO A 33 -11.09 18.33 19.43
C PRO A 33 -10.11 18.96 20.44
N SER A 34 -10.32 20.23 20.75
CA SER A 34 -9.56 20.93 21.79
C SER A 34 -10.12 20.61 23.17
N LYS A 35 -9.30 20.00 24.04
CA LYS A 35 -9.65 19.81 25.47
C LYS A 35 -9.54 21.11 26.29
N LYS A 36 -8.89 22.15 25.76
CA LYS A 36 -8.72 23.45 26.45
C LYS A 36 -9.88 24.42 26.17
N ASN A 37 -10.40 24.43 24.95
CA ASN A 37 -11.48 25.33 24.52
C ASN A 37 -12.58 24.49 23.88
N GLN A 38 -13.73 24.39 24.53
CA GLN A 38 -14.85 23.59 24.05
C GLN A 38 -15.41 24.19 22.75
N GLY A 39 -15.61 23.35 21.73
CA GLY A 39 -16.07 23.76 20.39
C GLY A 39 -14.94 23.97 19.37
N ASP A 40 -13.71 24.21 19.83
CA ASP A 40 -12.54 24.36 18.97
C ASP A 40 -11.86 23.02 18.66
N PHE A 41 -10.98 23.05 17.66
CA PHE A 41 -10.14 21.92 17.26
C PHE A 41 -8.65 22.26 17.41
N SER A 42 -7.81 21.23 17.31
CA SER A 42 -6.36 21.39 17.27
C SER A 42 -5.76 20.47 16.22
N LEU A 43 -4.92 21.04 15.36
CA LEU A 43 -4.09 20.34 14.39
C LEU A 43 -2.72 20.07 15.02
N SER A 44 -2.37 18.80 15.16
CA SER A 44 -1.10 18.36 15.74
C SER A 44 -0.20 17.85 14.62
N VAL A 45 1.00 18.41 14.47
CA VAL A 45 1.90 18.14 13.34
C VAL A 45 3.30 17.80 13.84
N ARG A 46 3.92 16.76 13.28
CA ARG A 46 5.30 16.37 13.58
C ARG A 46 6.30 17.11 12.69
N VAL A 47 7.08 18.00 13.29
CA VAL A 47 8.15 18.76 12.64
C VAL A 47 9.49 18.26 13.17
N GLY A 48 10.22 17.51 12.34
CA GLY A 48 11.38 16.72 12.78
C GLY A 48 11.03 15.75 13.92
N ASP A 49 11.66 15.96 15.07
CA ASP A 49 11.45 15.17 16.29
C ASP A 49 10.50 15.83 17.31
N GLN A 50 9.95 17.00 16.98
CA GLN A 50 9.00 17.71 17.81
C GLN A 50 7.58 17.63 17.25
N VAL A 51 6.60 17.89 18.11
CA VAL A 51 5.19 17.99 17.73
C VAL A 51 4.69 19.39 18.07
N THR A 52 4.15 20.06 17.06
CA THR A 52 3.55 21.38 17.19
C THR A 52 2.02 21.23 17.20
N HIS A 53 1.35 21.98 18.07
CA HIS A 53 -0.11 22.01 18.15
C HIS A 53 -0.63 23.38 17.73
N ILE A 54 -1.40 23.40 16.66
CA ILE A 54 -2.04 24.59 16.11
C ILE A 54 -3.51 24.55 16.52
N ARG A 55 -4.08 25.68 16.92
CA ARG A 55 -5.50 25.81 17.29
C ARG A 55 -6.29 26.13 16.02
N ILE A 56 -7.44 25.49 15.89
CA ILE A 56 -8.43 25.79 14.86
C ILE A 56 -9.68 26.26 15.59
N GLN A 57 -10.04 27.52 15.38
CA GLN A 57 -11.23 28.12 15.96
C GLN A 57 -12.44 27.78 15.09
N ASN A 58 -13.53 27.36 15.73
CA ASN A 58 -14.82 27.17 15.06
C ASN A 58 -15.83 28.16 15.64
N THR A 59 -16.26 29.13 14.83
CA THR A 59 -17.22 30.15 15.25
C THR A 59 -18.67 29.73 15.06
N GLY A 60 -18.91 28.58 14.42
CA GLY A 60 -20.23 28.15 13.94
C GLY A 60 -20.48 28.48 12.46
N ASP A 61 -19.77 29.49 11.93
CA ASP A 61 -19.89 29.92 10.52
C ASP A 61 -18.73 29.42 9.65
N TYR A 62 -17.53 29.30 10.23
CA TYR A 62 -16.32 28.88 9.52
C TYR A 62 -15.25 28.34 10.48
N TYR A 63 -14.26 27.66 9.91
CA TYR A 63 -13.05 27.17 10.58
C TYR A 63 -11.88 28.11 10.25
N ASP A 64 -11.19 28.61 11.28
CA ASP A 64 -10.07 29.56 11.17
C ASP A 64 -8.83 29.05 11.91
N LEU A 65 -7.68 29.14 11.24
CA LEU A 65 -6.38 28.74 11.77
C LEU A 65 -5.58 30.01 12.11
N TYR A 66 -5.71 30.49 13.36
CA TYR A 66 -4.95 31.62 13.92
C TYR A 66 -4.91 32.90 13.05
N GLY A 67 -6.02 33.28 12.39
CA GLY A 67 -6.10 34.52 11.61
C GLY A 67 -5.59 34.38 10.17
N GLY A 68 -5.52 33.15 9.67
CA GLY A 68 -5.25 32.82 8.27
C GLY A 68 -6.53 32.78 7.42
N GLU A 69 -6.51 31.94 6.39
CA GLU A 69 -7.68 31.69 5.52
C GLU A 69 -8.82 30.99 6.29
N LYS A 70 -10.06 31.23 5.84
CA LYS A 70 -11.29 30.70 6.46
C LYS A 70 -11.89 29.60 5.59
N PHE A 71 -12.34 28.52 6.21
CA PHE A 71 -12.85 27.33 5.51
C PHE A 71 -14.24 26.95 5.98
N ALA A 72 -15.07 26.38 5.09
CA ALA A 72 -16.42 25.95 5.45
C ALA A 72 -16.40 24.61 6.21
N THR A 73 -15.40 23.77 5.95
CA THR A 73 -15.21 22.50 6.68
C THR A 73 -13.76 22.34 7.13
N LEU A 74 -13.55 21.58 8.20
CA LEU A 74 -12.21 21.14 8.62
C LEU A 74 -11.50 20.32 7.52
N SER A 75 -12.29 19.71 6.63
CA SER A 75 -11.83 18.95 5.48
C SER A 75 -11.14 19.83 4.45
N GLU A 76 -11.84 20.87 3.99
CA GLU A 76 -11.30 21.87 3.06
C GLU A 76 -10.06 22.57 3.63
N LEU A 77 -10.04 22.85 4.95
CA LEU A 77 -8.88 23.43 5.62
C LEU A 77 -7.64 22.54 5.46
N VAL A 78 -7.77 21.25 5.77
CA VAL A 78 -6.63 20.32 5.65
C VAL A 78 -6.23 20.13 4.20
N ASP A 79 -7.19 19.96 3.29
CA ASP A 79 -6.92 19.79 1.85
C ASP A 79 -6.16 21.02 1.31
N TYR A 80 -6.55 22.23 1.69
CA TYR A 80 -5.88 23.47 1.29
C TYR A 80 -4.40 23.52 1.69
N TYR A 81 -4.09 23.15 2.93
CA TYR A 81 -2.70 23.13 3.45
C TYR A 81 -1.91 21.86 3.09
N THR A 82 -2.55 20.86 2.46
CA THR A 82 -1.90 19.63 1.99
C THR A 82 -1.54 19.69 0.49
N VAL A 83 -2.32 20.42 -0.32
CA VAL A 83 -2.21 20.45 -1.79
C VAL A 83 -1.51 21.74 -2.31
N GLU A 84 -0.56 22.29 -1.54
CA GLU A 84 0.30 23.45 -1.90
C GLU A 84 -0.34 24.85 -1.98
N TYR A 85 -1.64 25.05 -1.70
CA TYR A 85 -2.25 26.39 -1.79
C TYR A 85 -1.92 27.31 -0.60
N GLY A 86 -1.44 26.79 0.52
CA GLY A 86 -1.11 27.57 1.72
C GLY A 86 0.19 27.15 2.40
N VAL A 87 0.97 28.14 2.86
CA VAL A 87 2.13 27.92 3.74
C VAL A 87 1.66 28.09 5.18
N LEU A 88 1.79 27.04 5.98
CA LEU A 88 1.49 27.09 7.41
C LEU A 88 2.80 27.36 8.16
N GLN A 89 2.83 28.35 9.04
CA GLN A 89 4.03 28.72 9.80
C GLN A 89 3.72 28.74 11.29
N ASP A 90 4.68 28.37 12.13
CA ASP A 90 4.59 28.65 13.57
C ASP A 90 4.97 30.10 13.90
N LYS A 91 4.92 30.44 15.20
CA LYS A 91 5.23 31.78 15.71
C LYS A 91 6.68 32.20 15.46
N ASP A 92 7.57 31.25 15.21
CA ASP A 92 8.99 31.47 14.97
C ASP A 92 9.32 31.50 13.47
N GLY A 93 8.29 31.40 12.61
CA GLY A 93 8.41 31.43 11.15
C GLY A 93 8.81 30.09 10.52
N VAL A 94 8.82 29.00 11.28
CA VAL A 94 9.15 27.67 10.75
C VAL A 94 7.98 27.16 9.91
N VAL A 95 8.28 26.77 8.67
CA VAL A 95 7.28 26.19 7.75
C VAL A 95 6.86 24.81 8.27
N ILE A 96 5.55 24.63 8.42
CA ILE A 96 4.89 23.40 8.84
C ILE A 96 4.24 22.76 7.62
N GLU A 97 4.74 21.61 7.22
CA GLU A 97 4.21 20.85 6.10
C GLU A 97 3.25 19.75 6.57
N LEU A 98 2.06 19.69 5.98
CA LEU A 98 1.10 18.60 6.16
C LEU A 98 1.30 17.56 5.06
N LYS A 99 2.13 16.55 5.32
CA LYS A 99 2.49 15.54 4.29
C LYS A 99 1.73 14.22 4.46
N TYR A 100 1.69 13.70 5.68
CA TYR A 100 1.21 12.33 5.92
C TYR A 100 0.11 12.30 6.99
N PRO A 101 -1.17 12.12 6.63
CA PRO A 101 -2.22 11.99 7.63
C PRO A 101 -1.96 10.74 8.50
N LEU A 102 -1.93 10.92 9.82
CA LEU A 102 -1.85 9.83 10.79
C LEU A 102 -3.27 9.40 11.14
N ASN A 103 -3.72 8.30 10.55
CA ASN A 103 -5.12 7.89 10.64
C ASN A 103 -5.48 7.35 12.03
N SER A 104 -6.69 7.65 12.47
CA SER A 104 -7.34 6.97 13.59
C SER A 104 -7.69 5.53 13.20
N SER A 105 -7.82 4.66 14.21
CA SER A 105 -8.31 3.30 14.00
C SER A 105 -9.74 3.33 13.49
N ASP A 106 -10.07 2.40 12.61
CA ASP A 106 -11.44 2.30 12.09
C ASP A 106 -12.43 2.01 13.23
N PRO A 107 -13.62 2.65 13.26
CA PRO A 107 -14.63 2.46 14.30
C PRO A 107 -15.26 1.06 14.27
N THR A 108 -14.99 0.30 13.19
CA THR A 108 -15.41 -1.08 13.00
C THR A 108 -14.44 -1.77 12.04
N SER A 109 -14.27 -3.09 12.20
CA SER A 109 -13.50 -3.92 11.26
C SER A 109 -14.29 -4.33 10.02
N GLU A 110 -15.58 -3.99 9.95
CA GLU A 110 -16.50 -4.41 8.90
C GLU A 110 -16.14 -3.86 7.51
N ARG A 111 -16.22 -4.71 6.47
CA ARG A 111 -15.87 -4.34 5.08
C ARG A 111 -16.82 -3.33 4.45
N TRP A 112 -18.04 -3.14 4.97
CA TRP A 112 -18.97 -2.13 4.47
C TRP A 112 -18.65 -0.71 4.93
N TYR A 113 -17.64 -0.54 5.79
CA TYR A 113 -17.15 0.76 6.19
C TYR A 113 -16.09 1.27 5.20
N HIS A 114 -16.34 2.45 4.62
CA HIS A 114 -15.48 3.09 3.62
C HIS A 114 -14.62 4.20 4.21
N GLY A 115 -14.75 4.49 5.50
CA GLY A 115 -14.10 5.64 6.11
C GLY A 115 -14.52 6.94 5.43
N HIS A 116 -13.54 7.73 5.06
CA HIS A 116 -13.78 8.98 4.36
C HIS A 116 -14.16 8.73 2.89
N LEU A 117 -15.44 8.93 2.60
CA LEU A 117 -16.01 8.87 1.25
C LEU A 117 -17.02 10.00 1.12
N SER A 118 -16.90 10.82 0.06
CA SER A 118 -17.86 11.89 -0.19
C SER A 118 -19.22 11.32 -0.60
N GLY A 119 -20.29 12.08 -0.37
CA GLY A 119 -21.64 11.72 -0.83
C GLY A 119 -21.66 11.40 -2.33
N PRO A 120 -21.17 12.30 -3.21
CA PRO A 120 -21.11 12.05 -4.65
C PRO A 120 -20.32 10.81 -5.06
N ASN A 121 -19.18 10.53 -4.42
CA ASN A 121 -18.40 9.33 -4.72
C ASN A 121 -19.12 8.06 -4.24
N ALA A 122 -19.80 8.10 -3.09
CA ALA A 122 -20.66 7.02 -2.64
C ALA A 122 -21.81 6.76 -3.62
N GLU A 123 -22.44 7.82 -4.14
CA GLU A 123 -23.48 7.67 -5.16
C GLU A 123 -22.95 7.01 -6.42
N LYS A 124 -21.76 7.42 -6.90
CA LYS A 124 -21.12 6.83 -8.08
C LYS A 124 -20.89 5.33 -7.89
N LEU A 125 -20.25 4.92 -6.79
CA LEU A 125 -19.97 3.51 -6.49
C LEU A 125 -21.25 2.66 -6.43
N LEU A 126 -22.27 3.16 -5.73
CA LEU A 126 -23.54 2.46 -5.56
C LEU A 126 -24.31 2.34 -6.88
N ARG A 127 -24.34 3.40 -7.70
CA ARG A 127 -24.99 3.39 -9.02
C ARG A 127 -24.26 2.51 -10.02
N GLU A 128 -22.92 2.48 -10.01
CA GLU A 128 -22.13 1.59 -10.88
C GLU A 128 -22.38 0.10 -10.59
N ARG A 129 -22.69 -0.24 -9.33
CA ARG A 129 -23.09 -1.61 -8.95
C ARG A 129 -24.52 -1.94 -9.36
N ASP A 130 -25.38 -0.93 -9.47
CA ASP A 130 -26.77 -1.00 -9.97
C ASP A 130 -27.69 -2.05 -9.30
N GLU A 131 -27.40 -2.42 -8.06
CA GLU A 131 -28.12 -3.48 -7.33
C GLU A 131 -28.87 -2.89 -6.13
N PRO A 132 -30.23 -2.74 -6.16
CA PRO A 132 -30.98 -2.14 -5.06
C PRO A 132 -30.80 -2.89 -3.73
N GLY A 133 -30.78 -2.12 -2.64
CA GLY A 133 -30.46 -2.62 -1.30
C GLY A 133 -28.96 -2.72 -1.01
N THR A 134 -28.11 -2.34 -1.96
CA THR A 134 -26.66 -2.21 -1.73
C THR A 134 -26.39 -1.01 -0.83
N PHE A 135 -25.61 -1.18 0.24
CA PHE A 135 -25.31 -0.10 1.18
C PHE A 135 -23.82 -0.02 1.57
N LEU A 136 -23.42 1.15 2.04
CA LEU A 136 -22.12 1.38 2.67
C LEU A 136 -22.24 2.41 3.79
N VAL A 137 -21.28 2.43 4.71
CA VAL A 137 -21.17 3.47 5.74
C VAL A 137 -19.87 4.24 5.53
N ARG A 138 -19.97 5.56 5.71
CA ARG A 138 -18.87 6.51 5.52
C ARG A 138 -18.89 7.59 6.60
N GLU A 139 -17.81 8.33 6.75
CA GLU A 139 -17.74 9.49 7.64
C GLU A 139 -18.62 10.65 7.14
N SER A 140 -19.12 11.44 8.09
CA SER A 140 -19.85 12.68 7.80
C SER A 140 -18.86 13.82 7.56
N LEU A 141 -18.83 14.35 6.34
CA LEU A 141 -17.95 15.49 5.99
C LEU A 141 -18.48 16.81 6.54
N SER A 142 -19.80 16.93 6.65
CA SER A 142 -20.47 18.12 7.18
C SER A 142 -20.38 18.25 8.70
N LYS A 143 -20.21 17.13 9.42
CA LYS A 143 -20.15 17.11 10.89
C LYS A 143 -19.12 16.08 11.36
N PRO A 144 -17.88 16.51 11.62
CA PRO A 144 -16.83 15.64 12.14
C PRO A 144 -17.29 14.92 13.41
N GLY A 145 -17.03 13.62 13.49
CA GLY A 145 -17.53 12.79 14.59
C GLY A 145 -18.78 11.96 14.26
N ASP A 146 -19.57 12.38 13.28
CA ASP A 146 -20.75 11.64 12.82
C ASP A 146 -20.44 10.78 11.58
N TYR A 147 -21.39 9.93 11.19
CA TYR A 147 -21.30 9.03 10.05
C TYR A 147 -22.53 9.17 9.14
N VAL A 148 -22.47 8.54 7.97
CA VAL A 148 -23.59 8.47 7.02
C VAL A 148 -23.70 7.05 6.47
N LEU A 149 -24.87 6.45 6.60
CA LEU A 149 -25.26 5.24 5.89
C LEU A 149 -25.81 5.64 4.52
N SER A 150 -25.18 5.15 3.46
CA SER A 150 -25.58 5.42 2.07
C SER A 150 -26.09 4.14 1.43
N ALA A 151 -27.31 4.14 0.89
CA ALA A 151 -27.94 2.94 0.36
C ALA A 151 -28.62 3.20 -0.99
N LEU A 152 -28.41 2.30 -1.96
CA LEU A 152 -29.10 2.34 -3.24
C LEU A 152 -30.53 1.83 -3.08
N THR A 153 -31.50 2.68 -3.41
CA THR A 153 -32.92 2.34 -3.36
C THR A 153 -33.42 1.88 -4.73
N SER A 154 -34.60 1.26 -4.78
CA SER A 154 -35.28 0.95 -6.04
C SER A 154 -35.98 2.15 -6.69
N GLU A 155 -36.09 3.26 -5.97
CA GLU A 155 -36.73 4.48 -6.46
C GLU A 155 -35.86 5.18 -7.50
N MET A 156 -36.49 5.86 -8.46
CA MET A 156 -35.79 6.63 -9.49
C MET A 156 -35.75 8.11 -9.11
N ALA A 157 -34.58 8.73 -9.23
CA ALA A 157 -34.37 10.16 -9.10
C ALA A 157 -33.47 10.68 -10.23
N LYS A 158 -33.92 11.70 -10.95
CA LYS A 158 -33.16 12.34 -12.05
C LYS A 158 -32.59 11.34 -13.07
N GLY A 159 -33.39 10.35 -13.47
CA GLY A 159 -33.02 9.37 -14.51
C GLY A 159 -32.12 8.21 -14.04
N SER A 160 -31.81 8.10 -12.75
CA SER A 160 -31.04 6.99 -12.18
C SER A 160 -31.65 6.50 -10.86
N LYS A 161 -31.25 5.33 -10.37
CA LYS A 161 -31.67 4.86 -9.04
C LYS A 161 -31.20 5.84 -7.95
N ARG A 162 -32.11 6.19 -7.03
CA ARG A 162 -31.89 7.12 -5.91
C ARG A 162 -30.99 6.45 -4.88
N VAL A 163 -30.03 7.23 -4.37
CA VAL A 163 -29.21 6.84 -3.22
C VAL A 163 -29.70 7.62 -2.01
N ALA A 164 -30.13 6.90 -0.97
CA ALA A 164 -30.53 7.49 0.30
C ALA A 164 -29.29 7.72 1.17
N HIS A 165 -29.23 8.86 1.87
CA HIS A 165 -28.15 9.21 2.79
C HIS A 165 -28.72 9.46 4.19
N ILE A 166 -28.52 8.50 5.09
CA ILE A 166 -29.05 8.51 6.45
C ILE A 166 -27.94 8.90 7.40
N LYS A 167 -28.12 10.01 8.13
CA LYS A 167 -27.13 10.49 9.11
C LYS A 167 -27.13 9.58 10.33
N ILE A 168 -25.93 9.17 10.75
CA ILE A 168 -25.68 8.44 11.99
C ILE A 168 -24.93 9.39 12.94
N MET A 169 -25.57 9.77 14.04
CA MET A 169 -25.02 10.65 15.06
C MET A 169 -24.29 9.83 16.12
N CYS A 170 -23.12 10.29 16.54
CA CYS A 170 -22.38 9.75 17.67
C CYS A 170 -22.57 10.67 18.88
N GLN A 171 -23.31 10.21 19.89
CA GLN A 171 -23.63 10.98 21.10
C GLN A 171 -23.30 10.16 22.33
N ASN A 172 -22.42 10.67 23.21
CA ASN A 172 -21.95 9.98 24.42
C ASN A 172 -21.47 8.54 24.12
N ASP A 173 -20.62 8.40 23.10
CA ASP A 173 -20.06 7.12 22.62
C ASP A 173 -21.09 6.08 22.17
N ARG A 174 -22.32 6.53 21.85
CA ARG A 174 -23.39 5.69 21.28
C ARG A 174 -23.87 6.23 19.95
N TYR A 175 -24.33 5.34 19.08
CA TYR A 175 -24.73 5.62 17.71
C TYR A 175 -26.25 5.63 17.55
N THR A 176 -26.79 6.57 16.79
CA THR A 176 -28.24 6.63 16.48
C THR A 176 -28.51 7.34 15.15
N ILE A 177 -29.61 7.01 14.49
CA ILE A 177 -30.09 7.73 13.28
C ILE A 177 -31.10 8.84 13.60
N GLY A 178 -31.28 9.20 14.88
CA GLY A 178 -32.20 10.25 15.33
C GLY A 178 -33.51 9.76 15.95
N GLY A 179 -33.66 8.44 16.12
CA GLY A 179 -34.76 7.85 16.89
C GLY A 179 -34.44 7.67 18.38
N SER A 180 -35.32 6.99 19.11
CA SER A 180 -35.10 6.63 20.52
C SER A 180 -34.04 5.54 20.70
N GLU A 181 -33.85 4.69 19.68
CA GLU A 181 -32.85 3.62 19.71
C GLU A 181 -31.43 4.19 19.64
N LYS A 182 -30.56 3.68 20.52
CA LYS A 182 -29.12 3.98 20.57
C LYS A 182 -28.35 2.68 20.65
N PHE A 183 -27.21 2.62 19.96
CA PHE A 183 -26.39 1.43 19.80
C PHE A 183 -24.97 1.68 20.30
N ASP A 184 -24.31 0.64 20.79
CA ASP A 184 -22.98 0.76 21.37
C ASP A 184 -21.89 0.72 20.28
N THR A 185 -22.15 0.05 19.16
CA THR A 185 -21.27 0.04 17.99
C THR A 185 -22.00 0.36 16.68
N LEU A 186 -21.27 0.81 15.66
CA LEU A 186 -21.80 0.96 14.30
C LEU A 186 -22.28 -0.39 13.74
N THR A 187 -21.63 -1.49 14.12
CA THR A 187 -22.02 -2.84 13.69
C THR A 187 -23.40 -3.21 14.23
N ASP A 188 -23.66 -2.98 15.53
CA ASP A 188 -24.97 -3.26 16.13
C ASP A 188 -26.08 -2.42 15.48
N LEU A 189 -25.79 -1.14 15.18
CA LEU A 189 -26.69 -0.25 14.47
C LEU A 189 -27.05 -0.82 13.10
N VAL A 190 -26.04 -1.19 12.30
CA VAL A 190 -26.25 -1.72 10.94
C VAL A 190 -26.99 -3.05 10.97
N GLU A 191 -26.64 -3.98 11.86
CA GLU A 191 -27.32 -5.28 11.95
C GLU A 191 -28.79 -5.16 12.38
N ASN A 192 -29.11 -4.22 13.29
CA ASN A 192 -30.50 -3.92 13.65
C ASN A 192 -31.29 -3.43 12.43
N PHE A 193 -30.75 -2.48 11.67
CA PHE A 193 -31.43 -1.91 10.51
C PHE A 193 -31.41 -2.78 9.25
N LYS A 194 -30.48 -3.73 9.14
CA LYS A 194 -30.55 -4.81 8.14
C LYS A 194 -31.79 -5.68 8.33
N ARG A 195 -32.19 -5.93 9.59
CA ARG A 195 -33.38 -6.73 9.91
C ARG A 195 -34.67 -5.93 9.80
N LYS A 196 -34.70 -4.71 10.34
CA LYS A 196 -35.90 -3.88 10.43
C LYS A 196 -36.19 -3.08 9.15
N GLY A 197 -35.16 -2.72 8.37
CA GLY A 197 -35.27 -1.63 7.41
C GLY A 197 -35.29 -0.26 8.11
N ILE A 198 -35.14 0.81 7.33
CA ILE A 198 -35.19 2.20 7.82
C ILE A 198 -36.32 2.92 7.11
N GLU A 199 -37.24 3.49 7.87
CA GLU A 199 -38.30 4.35 7.36
C GLU A 199 -37.85 5.81 7.37
N GLU A 200 -37.89 6.46 6.20
CA GLU A 200 -37.61 7.89 6.06
C GLU A 200 -38.85 8.72 6.48
N ILE A 201 -38.64 9.98 6.87
CA ILE A 201 -39.73 10.92 7.24
C ILE A 201 -40.75 11.09 6.09
N THR A 202 -40.31 10.90 4.85
CA THR A 202 -41.16 10.94 3.65
C THR A 202 -42.07 9.70 3.51
N GLY A 203 -41.92 8.69 4.36
CA GLY A 203 -42.64 7.41 4.30
C GLY A 203 -41.96 6.34 3.44
N ASN A 204 -40.79 6.64 2.86
CA ASN A 204 -40.06 5.70 2.01
C ASN A 204 -39.22 4.73 2.85
N TRP A 205 -39.10 3.48 2.39
CA TRP A 205 -38.34 2.44 3.07
C TRP A 205 -36.99 2.19 2.41
N VAL A 206 -35.94 2.23 3.22
CA VAL A 206 -34.56 1.92 2.85
C VAL A 206 -34.20 0.56 3.43
N HIS A 207 -33.98 -0.42 2.57
CA HIS A 207 -33.60 -1.78 2.97
C HIS A 207 -32.10 -2.01 2.77
N LEU A 208 -31.44 -2.56 3.79
CA LEU A 208 -30.02 -2.90 3.75
C LEU A 208 -29.88 -4.39 3.45
N LYS A 209 -29.77 -4.74 2.17
CA LYS A 209 -29.75 -6.14 1.72
C LYS A 209 -28.34 -6.69 1.62
N GLN A 210 -27.47 -5.99 0.89
CA GLN A 210 -26.08 -6.41 0.69
C GLN A 210 -25.09 -5.26 0.89
N PRO A 211 -23.93 -5.51 1.50
CA PRO A 211 -22.90 -4.50 1.65
C PRO A 211 -22.15 -4.23 0.34
N TYR A 212 -21.75 -2.98 0.13
CA TYR A 212 -20.68 -2.62 -0.79
C TYR A 212 -19.36 -2.70 -0.02
N PHE A 213 -18.52 -3.69 -0.34
CA PHE A 213 -17.26 -3.90 0.37
C PHE A 213 -16.15 -2.93 -0.08
N SER A 214 -15.42 -2.39 0.88
CA SER A 214 -14.20 -1.60 0.70
C SER A 214 -12.96 -2.51 0.73
N THR A 215 -12.07 -2.35 -0.24
CA THR A 215 -10.73 -3.00 -0.23
C THR A 215 -9.68 -2.16 0.47
N ARG A 216 -9.94 -0.86 0.67
CA ARG A 216 -9.09 0.03 1.46
C ARG A 216 -9.11 -0.39 2.94
N VAL A 217 -7.95 -0.30 3.58
CA VAL A 217 -7.78 -0.62 5.00
C VAL A 217 -6.67 0.24 5.59
N ASN A 218 -6.80 0.59 6.88
CA ASN A 218 -5.69 1.17 7.63
C ASN A 218 -4.60 0.09 7.79
N ALA A 219 -3.36 0.39 7.41
CA ALA A 219 -2.25 -0.55 7.48
C ALA A 219 -2.10 -1.13 8.90
N ALA A 220 -2.27 -0.33 9.95
CA ALA A 220 -2.19 -0.80 11.34
C ALA A 220 -3.22 -1.89 11.68
N ASP A 221 -4.35 -1.92 10.97
CA ASP A 221 -5.49 -2.82 11.19
C ASP A 221 -5.56 -3.97 10.18
N ILE A 222 -4.53 -4.16 9.33
CA ILE A 222 -4.51 -5.20 8.29
C ILE A 222 -4.76 -6.61 8.85
N ASN A 223 -4.34 -6.90 10.08
CA ASN A 223 -4.55 -8.20 10.72
C ASN A 223 -6.04 -8.52 10.91
N ASN A 224 -6.86 -7.51 11.23
CA ASN A 224 -8.30 -7.67 11.36
C ASN A 224 -8.93 -7.94 9.99
N ARG A 225 -8.45 -7.26 8.93
CA ARG A 225 -8.88 -7.52 7.56
C ARG A 225 -8.52 -8.93 7.10
N VAL A 226 -7.32 -9.41 7.39
CA VAL A 226 -6.90 -10.79 7.08
C VAL A 226 -7.85 -11.80 7.72
N LYS A 227 -8.14 -11.64 9.02
CA LYS A 227 -9.09 -12.52 9.74
C LYS A 227 -10.48 -12.49 9.10
N LEU A 228 -10.97 -11.31 8.73
CA LEU A 228 -12.29 -11.14 8.12
C LEU A 228 -12.36 -11.76 6.71
N LEU A 229 -11.30 -11.66 5.91
CA LEU A 229 -11.25 -12.27 4.58
C LEU A 229 -11.05 -13.80 4.63
N ASP A 230 -10.47 -14.31 5.71
CA ASP A 230 -10.32 -15.74 5.97
C ASP A 230 -11.59 -16.42 6.51
N GLN A 231 -12.56 -15.64 7.00
CA GLN A 231 -13.88 -16.17 7.33
C GLN A 231 -14.56 -16.67 6.05
N THR A 232 -14.76 -17.97 5.96
CA THR A 232 -15.77 -18.53 5.06
C THR A 232 -17.11 -18.21 5.66
N ALA A 233 -18.00 -17.55 4.91
CA ALA A 233 -19.36 -17.35 5.39
C ALA A 233 -19.97 -18.73 5.66
N ASP A 234 -20.16 -19.09 6.93
CA ASP A 234 -20.96 -20.24 7.32
C ASP A 234 -22.37 -19.95 6.83
N GLY A 235 -22.70 -20.48 5.65
CA GLY A 235 -24.04 -20.46 5.14
C GLY A 235 -24.90 -21.26 6.09
N SER A 236 -25.61 -20.59 6.98
CA SER A 236 -26.84 -21.13 7.57
C SER A 236 -27.78 -21.45 6.41
N THR A 237 -27.76 -22.70 5.97
CA THR A 237 -28.74 -23.27 5.04
C THR A 237 -29.57 -24.26 5.82
N GLU A 238 -30.66 -23.78 6.40
CA GLU A 238 -31.87 -24.60 6.44
C GLU A 238 -32.31 -24.81 4.99
N GLY A 239 -32.03 -26.00 4.44
CA GLY A 239 -32.45 -26.39 3.09
C GLY A 239 -31.27 -26.80 2.22
N GLY A 240 -31.06 -28.11 2.13
CA GLY A 240 -29.92 -28.74 1.47
C GLY A 240 -29.63 -28.25 0.05
N SER A 241 -28.45 -27.65 -0.12
CA SER A 241 -27.53 -27.90 -1.23
C SER A 241 -26.17 -27.32 -0.83
N ASP A 242 -25.12 -28.13 -0.81
CA ASP A 242 -23.74 -27.73 -0.46
C ASP A 242 -23.19 -26.69 -1.46
N LYS A 243 -23.55 -25.42 -1.27
CA LYS A 243 -22.78 -24.29 -1.80
C LYS A 243 -21.90 -23.79 -0.67
N LYS A 244 -20.67 -24.31 -0.57
CA LYS A 244 -19.60 -23.62 0.15
C LYS A 244 -19.52 -22.19 -0.40
N ILE A 245 -20.01 -21.22 0.35
CA ILE A 245 -19.85 -19.81 0.00
C ILE A 245 -18.34 -19.54 0.08
N LYS A 246 -17.76 -19.14 -1.04
CA LYS A 246 -16.31 -18.98 -1.19
C LYS A 246 -15.82 -17.86 -0.27
N ALA A 247 -14.63 -18.01 0.33
CA ALA A 247 -14.06 -17.10 1.33
C ALA A 247 -13.88 -15.65 0.83
N GLY A 248 -13.77 -14.69 1.74
CA GLY A 248 -13.64 -13.26 1.40
C GLY A 248 -12.46 -12.92 0.50
N PHE A 249 -11.32 -13.63 0.64
CA PHE A 249 -10.18 -13.50 -0.28
C PHE A 249 -10.53 -13.88 -1.73
N TRP A 250 -11.30 -14.95 -1.92
CA TRP A 250 -11.75 -15.36 -3.24
C TRP A 250 -12.64 -14.30 -3.89
N GLU A 251 -13.56 -13.71 -3.11
CA GLU A 251 -14.45 -12.65 -3.62
C GLU A 251 -13.68 -11.42 -4.10
N GLU A 252 -12.72 -10.92 -3.31
CA GLU A 252 -11.91 -9.75 -3.70
C GLU A 252 -11.02 -10.05 -4.92
N PHE A 253 -10.46 -11.26 -4.98
CA PHE A 253 -9.65 -11.68 -6.12
C PHE A 253 -10.51 -11.87 -7.39
N ASP A 254 -11.69 -12.48 -7.28
CA ASP A 254 -12.63 -12.67 -8.39
C ASP A 254 -13.13 -11.31 -8.94
N ALA A 255 -13.39 -10.35 -8.06
CA ALA A 255 -13.72 -8.98 -8.48
C ALA A 255 -12.59 -8.35 -9.32
N LEU A 256 -11.33 -8.54 -8.92
CA LEU A 256 -10.17 -8.07 -9.67
C LEU A 256 -10.05 -8.76 -11.05
N GLN A 257 -10.32 -10.07 -11.14
CA GLN A 257 -10.34 -10.80 -12.40
C GLN A 257 -11.40 -10.25 -13.38
N LYS A 258 -12.57 -9.85 -12.88
CA LYS A 258 -13.65 -9.27 -13.70
C LYS A 258 -13.31 -7.89 -14.26
N LEU A 259 -12.50 -7.10 -13.54
CA LEU A 259 -12.02 -5.80 -14.04
C LEU A 259 -11.07 -5.98 -15.23
N GLU A 260 -10.21 -6.99 -15.21
CA GLU A 260 -9.25 -7.27 -16.28
C GLU A 260 -9.94 -7.60 -17.62
N ALA A 261 -11.11 -8.24 -17.58
CA ALA A 261 -11.89 -8.53 -18.79
C ALA A 261 -12.35 -7.27 -19.56
N LYS A 262 -12.36 -6.10 -18.89
CA LYS A 262 -12.76 -4.82 -19.50
C LYS A 262 -11.58 -4.05 -20.10
N ALA A 263 -10.35 -4.33 -19.70
CA ALA A 263 -9.16 -3.61 -20.16
C ALA A 263 -8.53 -4.29 -21.39
N LYS A 264 -8.75 -3.72 -22.59
CA LYS A 264 -8.10 -4.17 -23.83
C LYS A 264 -6.93 -3.25 -24.17
N LYS A 265 -5.72 -3.63 -23.75
CA LYS A 265 -4.48 -2.97 -24.14
C LYS A 265 -3.78 -3.72 -25.28
N SER A 266 -3.12 -2.95 -26.15
CA SER A 266 -2.38 -3.48 -27.31
C SER A 266 -1.17 -4.31 -26.89
N ARG A 267 -0.89 -5.38 -27.64
CA ARG A 267 0.24 -6.32 -27.46
C ARG A 267 0.80 -6.75 -28.82
N ASP A 268 0.66 -5.89 -29.81
CA ASP A 268 0.88 -6.18 -31.23
C ASP A 268 2.36 -6.46 -31.51
N GLU A 269 3.26 -5.76 -30.81
CA GLU A 269 4.71 -5.96 -30.93
C GLU A 269 5.11 -7.39 -30.52
N GLY A 270 4.51 -7.92 -29.45
CA GLY A 270 4.73 -9.30 -29.01
C GLY A 270 4.13 -10.36 -29.94
N MET A 271 3.15 -10.00 -30.77
CA MET A 271 2.48 -10.90 -31.72
C MET A 271 3.18 -10.99 -33.08
N ARG A 272 4.13 -10.09 -33.37
CA ARG A 272 4.92 -10.10 -34.61
C ARG A 272 5.56 -11.47 -34.87
N PRO A 273 5.57 -11.96 -36.12
CA PRO A 273 6.19 -13.24 -36.47
C PRO A 273 7.63 -13.40 -35.95
N GLU A 274 8.43 -12.33 -36.05
CA GLU A 274 9.84 -12.26 -35.65
C GLU A 274 10.03 -12.40 -34.13
N ASN A 275 9.04 -11.95 -33.35
CA ASN A 275 9.09 -11.94 -31.89
C ASN A 275 8.51 -13.20 -31.25
N LYS A 276 7.84 -14.08 -32.02
CA LYS A 276 7.21 -15.30 -31.49
C LYS A 276 8.18 -16.20 -30.74
N SER A 277 9.41 -16.36 -31.24
CA SER A 277 10.46 -17.18 -30.63
C SER A 277 11.13 -16.50 -29.42
N LYS A 278 10.93 -15.19 -29.24
CA LYS A 278 11.39 -14.42 -28.07
C LYS A 278 10.41 -14.51 -26.89
N ASN A 279 9.24 -15.12 -27.07
CA ASN A 279 8.22 -15.30 -26.03
C ASN A 279 8.27 -16.72 -25.45
N ARG A 280 8.46 -16.84 -24.13
CA ARG A 280 8.41 -18.15 -23.46
C ARG A 280 7.03 -18.79 -23.54
N TYR A 281 5.98 -17.95 -23.48
CA TYR A 281 4.60 -18.39 -23.61
C TYR A 281 3.92 -17.55 -24.69
N LYS A 282 3.33 -18.21 -25.69
CA LYS A 282 2.70 -17.59 -26.86
C LYS A 282 1.70 -16.47 -26.52
N ASN A 283 0.96 -16.64 -25.43
CA ASN A 283 -0.16 -15.77 -25.07
C ASN A 283 0.16 -14.80 -23.91
N ILE A 284 1.39 -14.81 -23.39
CA ILE A 284 1.81 -13.91 -22.32
C ILE A 284 2.80 -12.90 -22.91
N LEU A 285 2.25 -11.77 -23.31
CA LEU A 285 2.95 -10.74 -24.08
C LEU A 285 2.98 -9.42 -23.29
N PRO A 286 4.02 -8.60 -23.46
CA PRO A 286 4.07 -7.27 -22.87
C PRO A 286 3.02 -6.35 -23.52
N PHE A 287 2.50 -5.39 -22.77
CA PHE A 287 1.73 -4.30 -23.39
C PHE A 287 2.66 -3.38 -24.17
N ASP A 288 2.22 -2.92 -25.34
CA ASP A 288 3.06 -2.09 -26.21
C ASP A 288 3.40 -0.74 -25.56
N GLU A 289 2.46 -0.14 -24.83
CA GLU A 289 2.61 1.18 -24.17
C GLU A 289 3.76 1.22 -23.14
N THR A 290 4.05 0.11 -22.49
CA THR A 290 4.96 0.03 -21.34
C THR A 290 6.07 -0.99 -21.55
N ARG A 291 6.20 -1.55 -22.76
CA ARG A 291 7.26 -2.54 -23.05
C ARG A 291 8.62 -1.86 -22.95
N VAL A 292 9.63 -2.64 -22.60
CA VAL A 292 11.01 -2.21 -22.78
C VAL A 292 11.35 -2.27 -24.27
N VAL A 293 11.89 -1.18 -24.80
CA VAL A 293 12.36 -1.06 -26.19
C VAL A 293 13.88 -1.09 -26.17
N LEU A 294 14.51 -2.08 -26.82
CA LEU A 294 15.96 -2.20 -26.83
C LEU A 294 16.56 -1.11 -27.73
N GLN A 295 17.54 -0.35 -27.23
CA GLN A 295 18.05 0.87 -27.90
C GLN A 295 19.18 0.60 -28.91
N ALA A 296 20.06 -0.37 -28.65
CA ALA A 296 21.21 -0.68 -29.50
C ALA A 296 20.89 -1.73 -30.59
N SER A 297 19.63 -1.81 -31.00
CA SER A 297 19.15 -2.77 -31.98
C SER A 297 19.26 -2.21 -33.40
N ASP A 298 19.53 -3.08 -34.39
CA ASP A 298 19.57 -2.70 -35.79
C ASP A 298 18.18 -2.23 -36.28
N PRO A 299 17.99 -0.94 -36.64
CA PRO A 299 16.70 -0.41 -37.07
C PRO A 299 16.15 -1.05 -38.34
N ASP A 300 17.02 -1.63 -39.17
CA ASP A 300 16.63 -2.31 -40.42
C ASP A 300 16.16 -3.75 -40.16
N VAL A 301 16.40 -4.29 -38.96
CA VAL A 301 15.97 -5.63 -38.56
C VAL A 301 14.68 -5.54 -37.75
N VAL A 302 13.56 -5.93 -38.37
CA VAL A 302 12.24 -5.94 -37.71
C VAL A 302 12.25 -6.81 -36.45
N GLY A 303 11.80 -6.27 -35.33
CA GLY A 303 11.73 -6.96 -34.04
C GLY A 303 13.06 -7.08 -33.29
N SER A 304 14.12 -6.43 -33.78
CA SER A 304 15.42 -6.34 -33.09
C SER A 304 15.32 -5.59 -31.74
N ASP A 305 14.36 -4.67 -31.62
CA ASP A 305 14.09 -3.83 -30.45
C ASP A 305 13.25 -4.53 -29.35
N TYR A 306 12.88 -5.78 -29.57
CA TYR A 306 11.91 -6.48 -28.73
C TYR A 306 12.55 -7.34 -27.63
N ILE A 307 12.06 -7.15 -26.41
CA ILE A 307 12.19 -8.07 -25.28
C ILE A 307 10.84 -8.22 -24.56
N ASN A 308 10.53 -9.41 -24.06
CA ASN A 308 9.30 -9.63 -23.27
C ASN A 308 9.48 -9.14 -21.83
N GLY A 309 9.33 -7.83 -21.65
CA GLY A 309 9.35 -7.15 -20.36
C GLY A 309 8.63 -5.80 -20.42
N ASN A 310 8.14 -5.34 -19.27
CA ASN A 310 7.48 -4.04 -19.12
C ASN A 310 8.09 -3.24 -17.98
N TYR A 311 8.15 -1.93 -18.14
CA TYR A 311 8.33 -1.01 -17.02
C TYR A 311 7.11 -1.06 -16.11
N ILE A 312 7.35 -1.11 -14.80
CA ILE A 312 6.33 -1.06 -13.77
C ILE A 312 6.73 0.05 -12.80
N ILE A 313 5.90 1.07 -12.68
CA ILE A 313 6.07 2.20 -11.76
C ILE A 313 4.90 2.30 -10.79
N ASN A 314 5.12 2.85 -9.60
CA ASN A 314 4.06 3.01 -8.62
C ASN A 314 3.30 4.32 -8.83
N LYS A 315 2.30 4.32 -9.72
CA LYS A 315 1.46 5.48 -10.03
C LYS A 315 0.57 5.98 -8.86
N LEU A 316 0.65 5.34 -7.68
CA LEU A 316 -0.09 5.74 -6.47
C LEU A 316 0.77 6.54 -5.47
N LEU A 317 2.04 6.79 -5.80
CA LEU A 317 2.98 7.62 -5.04
C LEU A 317 3.49 8.78 -5.91
N GLU A 318 4.05 9.81 -5.28
CA GLU A 318 4.70 10.90 -5.99
C GLU A 318 5.97 10.42 -6.71
N PRO A 319 6.32 10.97 -7.89
CA PRO A 319 7.43 10.48 -8.72
C PRO A 319 8.78 10.36 -8.01
N ASP A 320 9.10 11.29 -7.11
CA ASP A 320 10.35 11.34 -6.34
C ASP A 320 10.43 10.27 -5.23
N GLN A 321 9.32 9.61 -4.93
CA GLN A 321 9.19 8.60 -3.88
C GLN A 321 9.09 7.17 -4.40
N GLN A 322 9.00 7.00 -5.73
CA GLN A 322 8.76 5.70 -6.36
C GLN A 322 10.05 4.86 -6.44
N LYS A 323 9.84 3.55 -6.52
CA LYS A 323 10.84 2.63 -7.06
C LYS A 323 10.35 2.19 -8.43
N ASP A 324 11.26 2.14 -9.37
CA ASP A 324 10.97 1.65 -10.71
C ASP A 324 11.42 0.20 -10.85
N TYR A 325 10.62 -0.57 -11.58
CA TYR A 325 10.90 -1.98 -11.83
C TYR A 325 10.78 -2.29 -13.32
N ILE A 326 11.46 -3.34 -13.73
CA ILE A 326 11.17 -4.02 -14.99
C ILE A 326 10.67 -5.43 -14.65
N ALA A 327 9.44 -5.74 -15.04
CA ALA A 327 8.88 -7.09 -14.94
C ALA A 327 9.06 -7.82 -16.27
N CYS A 328 9.90 -8.86 -16.30
CA CYS A 328 10.17 -9.62 -17.52
C CYS A 328 10.04 -11.14 -17.32
N GLN A 329 9.98 -11.87 -18.42
CA GLN A 329 10.00 -13.34 -18.39
C GLN A 329 11.40 -13.89 -18.04
N GLY A 330 11.46 -15.17 -17.66
CA GLY A 330 12.74 -15.87 -17.52
C GLY A 330 13.38 -16.11 -18.89
N CYS A 331 14.68 -15.85 -19.00
CA CYS A 331 15.44 -15.89 -20.25
C CYS A 331 15.29 -17.21 -21.01
N LEU A 332 15.10 -17.12 -22.33
CA LEU A 332 15.28 -18.22 -23.27
C LEU A 332 16.72 -18.21 -23.77
N ALA A 333 17.19 -19.31 -24.36
CA ALA A 333 18.53 -19.36 -24.96
C ALA A 333 18.73 -18.25 -26.02
N THR A 334 17.68 -17.92 -26.76
CA THR A 334 17.66 -16.89 -27.81
C THR A 334 17.58 -15.46 -27.29
N THR A 335 17.24 -15.24 -26.02
CA THR A 335 17.00 -13.89 -25.47
C THR A 335 18.02 -13.48 -24.40
N ILE A 336 19.11 -14.25 -24.22
CA ILE A 336 20.16 -13.93 -23.22
C ILE A 336 20.83 -12.60 -23.57
N ASN A 337 21.14 -12.39 -24.86
CA ASN A 337 21.81 -11.18 -25.32
C ASN A 337 20.88 -9.96 -25.16
N ASP A 338 19.62 -10.09 -25.58
CA ASP A 338 18.56 -9.08 -25.39
C ASP A 338 18.42 -8.71 -23.90
N PHE A 339 18.49 -9.69 -23.00
CA PHE A 339 18.39 -9.46 -21.56
C PHE A 339 19.56 -8.62 -21.03
N TRP A 340 20.81 -8.90 -21.45
CA TRP A 340 21.95 -8.09 -21.02
C TRP A 340 21.98 -6.70 -21.66
N GLN A 341 21.50 -6.56 -22.90
CA GLN A 341 21.24 -5.26 -23.51
C GLN A 341 20.26 -4.44 -22.68
N MET A 342 19.14 -5.03 -22.24
CA MET A 342 18.19 -4.39 -21.34
C MET A 342 18.85 -4.00 -20.00
N VAL A 343 19.57 -4.91 -19.34
CA VAL A 343 20.27 -4.62 -18.07
C VAL A 343 21.22 -3.42 -18.23
N TRP A 344 21.96 -3.37 -19.34
CA TRP A 344 22.91 -2.30 -19.60
C TRP A 344 22.23 -0.96 -19.90
N GLN A 345 21.32 -0.90 -20.88
CA GLN A 345 20.73 0.37 -21.31
C GLN A 345 19.92 1.02 -20.18
N GLU A 346 19.28 0.21 -19.33
CA GLU A 346 18.45 0.70 -18.22
C GLU A 346 19.29 1.05 -16.99
N ASN A 347 20.61 0.87 -17.04
CA ASN A 347 21.51 1.09 -15.90
C ASN A 347 21.03 0.36 -14.62
N SER A 348 20.38 -0.79 -14.80
CA SER A 348 19.90 -1.64 -13.71
C SER A 348 21.08 -2.20 -12.93
N ARG A 349 21.04 -2.11 -11.59
CA ARG A 349 22.12 -2.62 -10.71
C ARG A 349 21.72 -3.88 -9.94
N VAL A 350 20.42 -4.14 -9.83
CA VAL A 350 19.87 -5.25 -9.06
C VAL A 350 18.92 -6.07 -9.92
N ILE A 351 19.14 -7.39 -9.93
CA ILE A 351 18.28 -8.36 -10.61
C ILE A 351 17.71 -9.31 -9.57
N VAL A 352 16.40 -9.52 -9.60
CA VAL A 352 15.64 -10.40 -8.70
C VAL A 352 15.02 -11.53 -9.51
N MET A 353 15.55 -12.74 -9.34
CA MET A 353 15.04 -13.97 -9.95
C MET A 353 14.25 -14.77 -8.91
N THR A 354 13.00 -15.11 -9.21
CA THR A 354 12.08 -15.75 -8.24
C THR A 354 11.69 -17.18 -8.64
N THR A 355 12.62 -17.89 -9.29
CA THR A 355 12.42 -19.26 -9.77
C THR A 355 13.76 -19.99 -9.82
N ARG A 356 13.72 -21.31 -9.75
CA ARG A 356 14.86 -22.16 -10.15
C ARG A 356 14.91 -22.23 -11.67
N GLU A 357 16.04 -22.67 -12.21
CA GLU A 357 16.23 -22.86 -13.65
C GLU A 357 15.22 -23.89 -14.19
N VAL A 358 15.05 -24.98 -13.43
CA VAL A 358 14.14 -26.10 -13.72
C VAL A 358 13.30 -26.39 -12.48
N GLU A 359 11.99 -26.51 -12.67
CA GLU A 359 11.03 -26.89 -11.62
C GLU A 359 10.16 -28.03 -12.16
N LYS A 360 10.09 -29.16 -11.45
CA LYS A 360 9.39 -30.39 -11.88
C LYS A 360 9.73 -30.85 -13.30
N GLY A 361 11.01 -30.77 -13.67
CA GLY A 361 11.49 -31.16 -15.01
C GLY A 361 11.08 -30.20 -16.13
N ARG A 362 10.52 -29.02 -15.82
CA ARG A 362 10.19 -27.99 -16.81
C ARG A 362 11.11 -26.79 -16.68
N ASN A 363 11.68 -26.37 -17.80
CA ASN A 363 12.55 -25.20 -17.87
C ASN A 363 11.75 -23.91 -17.58
N LYS A 364 12.16 -23.18 -16.55
CA LYS A 364 11.56 -21.90 -16.14
C LYS A 364 12.39 -20.71 -16.59
N CYS A 365 13.70 -20.82 -16.54
CA CYS A 365 14.67 -19.81 -16.98
C CYS A 365 15.98 -20.51 -17.32
N VAL A 366 16.60 -20.18 -18.45
CA VAL A 366 17.98 -20.64 -18.71
C VAL A 366 18.95 -19.77 -17.90
N PRO A 367 20.08 -20.32 -17.42
CA PRO A 367 21.15 -19.50 -16.84
C PRO A 367 21.64 -18.48 -17.87
N TYR A 368 21.67 -17.21 -17.46
CA TYR A 368 22.20 -16.10 -18.26
C TYR A 368 23.42 -15.47 -17.60
N TRP A 369 24.05 -16.19 -16.68
CA TRP A 369 25.29 -15.82 -16.01
C TRP A 369 26.33 -16.93 -16.25
N PRO A 370 27.63 -16.62 -16.23
CA PRO A 370 28.68 -17.62 -16.35
C PRO A 370 28.88 -18.38 -15.04
N GLU A 371 29.62 -19.49 -15.10
CA GLU A 371 30.03 -20.25 -13.89
C GLU A 371 30.88 -19.37 -12.95
N PRO A 372 30.93 -19.67 -11.64
CA PRO A 372 31.73 -18.91 -10.68
C PRO A 372 33.18 -18.69 -11.15
N GLU A 373 33.67 -17.45 -11.00
CA GLU A 373 35.04 -17.04 -11.39
C GLU A 373 35.36 -17.15 -12.89
N THR A 374 34.34 -17.31 -13.75
CA THR A 374 34.50 -17.34 -15.21
C THR A 374 33.84 -16.13 -15.88
N SER A 375 34.20 -15.91 -17.15
CA SER A 375 33.62 -14.86 -18.00
C SER A 375 33.06 -15.46 -19.29
N LYS A 376 31.99 -14.85 -19.81
CA LYS A 376 31.37 -15.24 -21.08
C LYS A 376 30.87 -14.02 -21.84
N GLU A 377 31.09 -14.02 -23.14
CA GLU A 377 30.51 -13.02 -24.05
C GLU A 377 29.01 -13.30 -24.23
N MET A 378 28.20 -12.27 -24.05
CA MET A 378 26.74 -12.31 -24.18
C MET A 378 26.27 -11.07 -24.93
N GLY A 379 26.26 -11.17 -26.26
CA GLY A 379 26.03 -10.02 -27.14
C GLY A 379 27.24 -9.08 -27.13
N ALA A 380 27.00 -7.77 -26.95
CA ALA A 380 28.03 -6.73 -26.93
C ALA A 380 28.80 -6.62 -25.60
N TYR A 381 28.63 -7.60 -24.70
CA TYR A 381 29.10 -7.51 -23.32
C TYR A 381 29.88 -8.74 -22.89
N LEU A 382 31.00 -8.52 -22.20
CA LEU A 382 31.67 -9.53 -21.40
C LEU A 382 31.04 -9.55 -20.01
N VAL A 383 30.41 -10.67 -19.67
CA VAL A 383 29.77 -10.90 -18.37
C VAL A 383 30.68 -11.81 -17.54
N THR A 384 31.11 -11.34 -16.38
CA THR A 384 32.03 -12.04 -15.47
C THR A 384 31.34 -12.34 -14.14
N SER A 385 31.39 -13.58 -13.68
CA SER A 385 30.95 -13.95 -12.32
C SER A 385 32.10 -13.70 -11.35
N LEU A 386 31.95 -12.72 -10.46
CA LEU A 386 33.00 -12.35 -9.49
C LEU A 386 32.91 -13.17 -8.21
N SER A 387 31.70 -13.43 -7.72
CA SER A 387 31.49 -14.26 -6.53
C SER A 387 30.06 -14.76 -6.45
N GLU A 388 29.88 -15.86 -5.72
CA GLU A 388 28.59 -16.46 -5.40
C GLU A 388 28.50 -16.72 -3.89
N ARG A 389 27.32 -16.46 -3.32
CA ARG A 389 27.04 -16.69 -1.90
C ARG A 389 25.69 -17.36 -1.73
N ASP A 390 25.71 -18.52 -1.11
CA ASP A 390 24.50 -19.20 -0.65
C ASP A 390 23.97 -18.58 0.65
N CYS A 391 22.69 -18.29 0.68
CA CYS A 391 21.92 -17.96 1.88
C CYS A 391 20.82 -19.02 2.04
N ASN A 392 20.09 -19.00 3.17
CA ASN A 392 19.10 -20.04 3.46
C ASN A 392 18.01 -20.17 2.38
N ASP A 393 17.44 -19.04 1.94
CA ASP A 393 16.30 -19.03 1.01
C ASP A 393 16.63 -18.55 -0.40
N TYR A 394 17.84 -18.03 -0.59
CA TYR A 394 18.25 -17.38 -1.83
C TYR A 394 19.76 -17.47 -2.03
N LYS A 395 20.19 -17.17 -3.25
CA LYS A 395 21.58 -17.10 -3.65
C LYS A 395 21.87 -15.69 -4.14
N VAL A 396 23.06 -15.18 -3.85
CA VAL A 396 23.54 -13.88 -4.34
C VAL A 396 24.73 -14.09 -5.23
N ARG A 397 24.71 -13.53 -6.43
CA ARG A 397 25.87 -13.47 -7.34
C ARG A 397 26.27 -12.03 -7.56
N LEU A 398 27.57 -11.78 -7.49
CA LEU A 398 28.17 -10.53 -7.90
C LEU A 398 28.66 -10.69 -9.34
N ILE A 399 28.06 -9.96 -10.25
CA ILE A 399 28.36 -10.04 -11.68
C ILE A 399 28.96 -8.71 -12.12
N LYS A 400 30.03 -8.76 -12.92
CA LYS A 400 30.59 -7.60 -13.60
C LYS A 400 30.22 -7.68 -15.07
N ILE A 401 29.68 -6.59 -15.61
CA ILE A 401 29.40 -6.45 -17.05
C ILE A 401 30.34 -5.39 -17.63
N THR A 402 31.02 -5.74 -18.71
CA THR A 402 31.97 -4.85 -19.41
C THR A 402 31.61 -4.78 -20.90
N PRO A 403 31.35 -3.60 -21.46
CA PRO A 403 31.16 -3.46 -22.91
C PRO A 403 32.41 -3.89 -23.68
N LEU A 404 32.23 -4.73 -24.70
CA LEU A 404 33.34 -5.24 -25.52
C LEU A 404 33.99 -4.16 -26.40
N ASN A 405 33.23 -3.12 -26.73
CA ASN A 405 33.70 -1.96 -27.49
C ASN A 405 34.44 -0.93 -26.62
N GLU A 406 34.58 -1.18 -25.31
CA GLU A 406 35.19 -0.27 -24.33
C GLU A 406 34.59 1.15 -24.29
N SER A 407 33.35 1.32 -24.77
CA SER A 407 32.72 2.66 -24.87
C SER A 407 32.42 3.28 -23.51
N GLU A 408 32.29 2.46 -22.47
CA GLU A 408 31.91 2.86 -21.13
C GLU A 408 32.58 1.95 -20.08
N SER A 409 32.73 2.47 -18.86
CA SER A 409 33.29 1.72 -17.74
C SER A 409 32.41 0.53 -17.35
N SER A 410 33.03 -0.59 -16.98
CA SER A 410 32.34 -1.77 -16.47
C SER A 410 31.43 -1.46 -15.28
N ARG A 411 30.33 -2.20 -15.14
CA ARG A 411 29.35 -2.04 -14.06
C ARG A 411 29.22 -3.32 -13.25
N THR A 412 28.91 -3.17 -11.97
CA THR A 412 28.63 -4.28 -11.07
C THR A 412 27.13 -4.46 -10.92
N ILE A 413 26.69 -5.70 -11.04
CA ILE A 413 25.29 -6.14 -11.00
C ILE A 413 25.15 -7.14 -9.85
N PHE A 414 24.17 -6.91 -8.99
CA PHE A 414 23.83 -7.79 -7.88
C PHE A 414 22.64 -8.65 -8.28
N HIS A 415 22.89 -9.94 -8.46
CA HIS A 415 21.89 -10.92 -8.85
C HIS A 415 21.41 -11.69 -7.62
N TYR A 416 20.13 -11.59 -7.33
CA TYR A 416 19.46 -12.22 -6.20
C TYR A 416 18.49 -13.28 -6.72
N GLN A 417 18.76 -14.55 -6.45
CA GLN A 417 17.90 -15.67 -6.86
C GLN A 417 17.23 -16.30 -5.66
N TYR A 418 15.91 -16.13 -5.53
CA TYR A 418 15.11 -16.76 -4.49
C TYR A 418 14.78 -18.22 -4.87
N LEU A 419 15.14 -19.16 -3.99
CA LEU A 419 15.15 -20.61 -4.24
C LEU A 419 14.08 -21.36 -3.43
N SER A 420 13.55 -20.76 -2.36
CA SER A 420 12.56 -21.37 -1.47
C SER A 420 11.10 -21.17 -1.90
N TRP A 421 10.84 -20.58 -3.07
CA TRP A 421 9.46 -20.46 -3.58
C TRP A 421 8.96 -21.84 -4.05
N PRO A 422 7.83 -22.35 -3.57
CA PRO A 422 7.34 -23.67 -3.95
C PRO A 422 6.84 -23.74 -5.41
N ASP A 423 6.94 -24.92 -6.00
CA ASP A 423 6.48 -25.16 -7.38
C ASP A 423 4.98 -24.89 -7.56
N HIS A 424 4.17 -25.14 -6.52
CA HIS A 424 2.74 -24.82 -6.47
C HIS A 424 2.42 -23.92 -5.28
N GLY A 425 1.57 -22.93 -5.52
CA GLY A 425 1.12 -22.00 -4.49
C GLY A 425 2.17 -20.97 -4.12
N VAL A 426 2.30 -20.75 -2.81
CA VAL A 426 3.08 -19.68 -2.18
C VAL A 426 3.86 -20.23 -0.99
N PRO A 427 4.94 -19.58 -0.54
CA PRO A 427 5.60 -19.93 0.72
C PRO A 427 4.60 -20.00 1.88
N GLN A 428 4.79 -20.94 2.81
CA GLN A 428 3.90 -21.10 3.97
C GLN A 428 3.96 -19.89 4.91
N GLU A 429 5.15 -19.32 5.07
CA GLU A 429 5.39 -18.13 5.88
C GLU A 429 6.02 -17.00 5.04
N PRO A 430 5.66 -15.73 5.29
CA PRO A 430 6.19 -14.60 4.53
C PRO A 430 7.61 -14.19 4.96
N GLY A 431 8.10 -14.64 6.11
CA GLY A 431 9.34 -14.17 6.73
C GLY A 431 10.56 -14.27 5.81
N GLY A 432 10.74 -15.40 5.12
CA GLY A 432 11.85 -15.60 4.18
C GLY A 432 11.83 -14.63 2.99
N VAL A 433 10.63 -14.37 2.43
CA VAL A 433 10.45 -13.40 1.33
C VAL A 433 10.72 -11.97 1.80
N LEU A 434 10.23 -11.60 2.99
CA LEU A 434 10.45 -10.27 3.56
C LEU A 434 11.92 -10.02 3.92
N GLY A 435 12.60 -11.03 4.48
CA GLY A 435 14.04 -10.97 4.74
C GLY A 435 14.83 -10.80 3.45
N PHE A 436 14.47 -11.54 2.41
CA PHE A 436 15.05 -11.41 1.06
C PHE A 436 14.85 -10.01 0.49
N LEU A 437 13.62 -9.50 0.46
CA LEU A 437 13.30 -8.15 -0.03
C LEU A 437 14.04 -7.05 0.73
N SER A 438 14.20 -7.20 2.05
CA SER A 438 14.98 -6.25 2.85
C SER A 438 16.43 -6.15 2.37
N GLN A 439 17.07 -7.27 2.01
CA GLN A 439 18.44 -7.29 1.48
C GLN A 439 18.53 -6.69 0.09
N VAL A 440 17.59 -7.04 -0.80
CA VAL A 440 17.48 -6.48 -2.15
C VAL A 440 17.32 -4.96 -2.11
N ASN A 441 16.44 -4.46 -1.23
CA ASN A 441 16.17 -3.02 -1.08
C ASN A 441 17.34 -2.25 -0.49
N SER A 442 18.01 -2.83 0.53
CA SER A 442 19.24 -2.27 1.07
C SER A 442 20.28 -2.11 -0.03
N LYS A 443 20.43 -3.13 -0.89
CA LYS A 443 21.39 -3.09 -1.98
C LYS A 443 21.05 -2.04 -3.04
N GLN A 444 19.78 -1.93 -3.45
CA GLN A 444 19.36 -0.89 -4.40
C GLN A 444 19.64 0.52 -3.84
N THR A 445 19.42 0.74 -2.55
CA THR A 445 19.62 2.04 -1.90
C THR A 445 21.09 2.48 -1.86
N GLU A 446 22.04 1.53 -1.92
CA GLU A 446 23.48 1.85 -2.02
C GLU A 446 23.85 2.50 -3.37
N PHE A 447 22.96 2.45 -4.37
CA PHE A 447 23.19 3.03 -5.69
C PHE A 447 22.07 4.04 -6.04
N PRO A 448 22.16 5.31 -5.58
CA PRO A 448 21.12 6.31 -5.81
C PRO A 448 20.81 6.59 -7.29
N ASN A 449 21.80 6.42 -8.16
CA ASN A 449 21.68 6.61 -9.60
C ASN A 449 21.44 5.29 -10.36
N ALA A 450 21.06 4.21 -9.66
CA ALA A 450 20.68 2.96 -10.32
C ALA A 450 19.34 3.13 -11.03
N GLY A 451 19.22 2.55 -12.21
CA GLY A 451 17.94 2.42 -12.89
C GLY A 451 17.04 1.35 -12.26
N PRO A 452 15.97 0.93 -12.97
CA PRO A 452 14.93 0.08 -12.42
C PRO A 452 15.47 -1.28 -11.98
N MET A 453 14.88 -1.83 -10.92
CA MET A 453 15.15 -3.19 -10.48
C MET A 453 14.49 -4.19 -11.44
N ILE A 454 15.27 -5.11 -12.00
CA ILE A 454 14.73 -6.13 -12.90
C ILE A 454 14.21 -7.30 -12.05
N VAL A 455 12.92 -7.62 -12.16
CA VAL A 455 12.29 -8.72 -11.43
C VAL A 455 11.70 -9.72 -12.42
N HIS A 456 12.09 -10.99 -12.33
CA HIS A 456 11.59 -12.02 -13.24
C HIS A 456 11.36 -13.37 -12.56
N CYS A 457 10.64 -14.23 -13.26
CA CYS A 457 10.37 -15.61 -12.86
C CYS A 457 10.37 -16.51 -14.10
N SER A 458 9.27 -17.22 -14.38
CA SER A 458 9.08 -17.92 -15.65
C SER A 458 8.36 -17.03 -16.66
N ALA A 459 7.09 -16.71 -16.43
CA ALA A 459 6.30 -15.85 -17.32
C ALA A 459 6.44 -14.34 -17.01
N GLY A 460 7.00 -14.01 -15.84
CA GLY A 460 7.15 -12.61 -15.42
C GLY A 460 5.86 -11.95 -14.95
N ILE A 461 4.90 -12.70 -14.40
CA ILE A 461 3.57 -12.16 -14.00
C ILE A 461 3.12 -12.61 -12.60
N GLY A 462 3.21 -13.91 -12.27
CA GLY A 462 2.72 -14.45 -10.99
C GLY A 462 3.62 -14.10 -9.81
N ARG A 463 4.75 -14.81 -9.65
CA ARG A 463 5.73 -14.57 -8.58
C ARG A 463 6.33 -13.16 -8.67
N THR A 464 6.69 -12.75 -9.89
CA THR A 464 7.17 -11.39 -10.19
C THR A 464 6.19 -10.32 -9.71
N GLY A 465 4.91 -10.40 -10.09
CA GLY A 465 3.92 -9.42 -9.65
C GLY A 465 3.66 -9.46 -8.15
N THR A 466 3.70 -10.65 -7.54
CA THR A 466 3.56 -10.81 -6.09
C THR A 466 4.69 -10.08 -5.35
N ILE A 467 5.94 -10.28 -5.78
CA ILE A 467 7.10 -9.63 -5.19
C ILE A 467 7.07 -8.10 -5.38
N ILE A 468 6.78 -7.62 -6.59
CA ILE A 468 6.71 -6.19 -6.88
C ILE A 468 5.63 -5.51 -6.02
N VAL A 469 4.44 -6.11 -5.93
CA VAL A 469 3.33 -5.53 -5.15
C VAL A 469 3.66 -5.51 -3.66
N ILE A 470 4.25 -6.57 -3.10
CA ILE A 470 4.70 -6.58 -1.70
C ILE A 470 5.72 -5.46 -1.47
N ASP A 471 6.70 -5.31 -2.37
CA ASP A 471 7.73 -4.28 -2.24
C ASP A 471 7.17 -2.85 -2.30
N MET A 472 6.25 -2.61 -3.24
CA MET A 472 5.55 -1.32 -3.38
C MET A 472 4.72 -0.97 -2.13
N LEU A 473 4.00 -1.95 -1.57
CA LEU A 473 3.17 -1.74 -0.37
C LEU A 473 4.04 -1.49 0.86
N ILE A 474 5.12 -2.24 1.04
CA ILE A 474 6.10 -2.01 2.12
C ILE A 474 6.69 -0.60 1.99
N LYS A 475 7.17 -0.22 0.80
CA LYS A 475 7.71 1.12 0.57
C LYS A 475 6.68 2.21 0.85
N THR A 476 5.42 1.99 0.49
CA THR A 476 4.31 2.91 0.80
C THR A 476 4.14 3.09 2.30
N ILE A 477 4.16 1.99 3.08
CA ILE A 477 4.04 2.02 4.54
C ILE A 477 5.27 2.66 5.19
N GLU A 478 6.48 2.41 4.67
CA GLU A 478 7.72 3.04 5.15
C GLU A 478 7.72 4.56 4.96
N ILE A 479 7.18 5.04 3.83
CA ILE A 479 7.06 6.48 3.54
C ILE A 479 5.96 7.12 4.39
N LYS A 480 4.75 6.53 4.39
CA LYS A 480 3.54 7.15 4.95
C LYS A 480 3.32 6.83 6.43
N GLY A 481 4.01 5.84 6.98
CA GLY A 481 3.84 5.36 8.36
C GLY A 481 2.83 4.22 8.50
N LEU A 482 2.78 3.64 9.71
CA LEU A 482 1.96 2.46 10.02
C LEU A 482 0.46 2.73 10.05
N ASP A 483 0.04 3.96 10.33
CA ASP A 483 -1.37 4.34 10.36
C ASP A 483 -1.80 4.97 9.02
N SER A 484 -1.22 4.52 7.90
CA SER A 484 -1.56 4.98 6.55
C SER A 484 -2.59 4.09 5.87
N ASP A 485 -3.32 4.62 4.89
CA ASP A 485 -4.23 3.83 4.06
C ASP A 485 -3.45 2.99 3.05
N ILE A 486 -3.79 1.70 2.99
CA ILE A 486 -3.34 0.78 1.95
C ILE A 486 -4.53 0.16 1.24
N ASP A 487 -4.36 -0.12 -0.05
CA ASP A 487 -5.36 -0.79 -0.89
C ASP A 487 -4.65 -1.78 -1.80
N ILE A 488 -4.64 -3.04 -1.36
CA ILE A 488 -3.90 -4.11 -2.03
C ILE A 488 -4.54 -4.40 -3.40
N GLN A 489 -5.87 -4.41 -3.49
CA GLN A 489 -6.57 -4.63 -4.77
C GLN A 489 -6.23 -3.52 -5.77
N LYS A 490 -6.29 -2.25 -5.35
CA LYS A 490 -5.96 -1.12 -6.21
C LYS A 490 -4.49 -1.11 -6.64
N CYS A 491 -3.57 -1.48 -5.75
CA CYS A 491 -2.15 -1.61 -6.09
C CYS A 491 -1.94 -2.71 -7.16
N ILE A 492 -2.61 -3.87 -7.02
CA ILE A 492 -2.53 -4.93 -8.02
C ILE A 492 -3.15 -4.50 -9.34
N GLN A 493 -4.31 -3.82 -9.32
CA GLN A 493 -4.92 -3.27 -10.52
C GLN A 493 -3.96 -2.32 -11.26
N MET A 494 -3.30 -1.42 -10.52
CA MET A 494 -2.36 -0.45 -11.08
C MET A 494 -1.14 -1.12 -11.74
N VAL A 495 -0.60 -2.21 -11.17
CA VAL A 495 0.47 -2.97 -11.85
C VAL A 495 -0.07 -3.80 -13.03
N ARG A 496 -1.31 -4.29 -12.96
CA ARG A 496 -1.98 -4.99 -14.07
C ARG A 496 -2.26 -4.10 -15.26
N GLU A 497 -2.39 -2.80 -15.06
CA GLU A 497 -2.49 -1.81 -16.15
C GLU A 497 -1.16 -1.62 -16.89
N GLN A 498 -0.04 -2.08 -16.33
CA GLN A 498 1.30 -1.93 -16.91
C GLN A 498 1.88 -3.23 -17.44
N ARG A 499 1.42 -4.39 -16.94
CA ARG A 499 1.69 -5.71 -17.52
C ARG A 499 0.54 -6.65 -17.22
N SER A 500 0.08 -7.38 -18.23
CA SER A 500 -1.07 -8.28 -18.09
C SER A 500 -0.86 -9.37 -17.02
N GLY A 501 -1.92 -9.71 -16.28
CA GLY A 501 -1.93 -10.86 -15.37
C GLY A 501 -1.00 -10.78 -14.15
N MET A 502 -0.52 -9.60 -13.74
CA MET A 502 0.28 -9.46 -12.52
C MET A 502 -0.50 -9.99 -11.30
N VAL A 503 0.12 -10.91 -10.54
CA VAL A 503 -0.53 -11.72 -9.48
C VAL A 503 -1.60 -12.64 -10.07
N GLN A 504 -1.31 -13.94 -10.18
CA GLN A 504 -2.07 -14.89 -11.01
C GLN A 504 -3.13 -15.70 -10.25
N THR A 505 -2.99 -15.86 -8.94
CA THR A 505 -3.82 -16.81 -8.17
C THR A 505 -4.27 -16.22 -6.84
N GLU A 506 -5.40 -16.68 -6.33
CA GLU A 506 -5.89 -16.30 -5.00
C GLU A 506 -4.86 -16.57 -3.88
N PRO A 507 -4.14 -17.71 -3.83
CA PRO A 507 -3.08 -17.89 -2.85
C PRO A 507 -1.99 -16.82 -2.90
N GLN A 508 -1.62 -16.32 -4.09
CA GLN A 508 -0.69 -15.19 -4.21
C GLN A 508 -1.31 -13.89 -3.68
N TYR A 509 -2.56 -13.63 -4.03
CA TYR A 509 -3.31 -12.48 -3.51
C TYR A 509 -3.35 -12.49 -1.97
N LYS A 510 -3.74 -13.61 -1.36
CA LYS A 510 -3.71 -13.82 0.10
C LYS A 510 -2.30 -13.68 0.67
N PHE A 511 -1.28 -14.22 0.01
CA PHE A 511 0.11 -14.12 0.47
C PHE A 511 0.59 -12.67 0.56
N ILE A 512 0.15 -11.77 -0.34
CA ILE A 512 0.47 -10.34 -0.25
C ILE A 512 -0.08 -9.75 1.05
N TYR A 513 -1.34 -10.04 1.39
CA TYR A 513 -1.95 -9.60 2.65
C TYR A 513 -1.17 -10.13 3.87
N LEU A 514 -0.82 -11.43 3.86
CA LEU A 514 -0.06 -12.04 4.96
C LEU A 514 1.35 -11.44 5.09
N ALA A 515 2.02 -11.16 3.98
CA ALA A 515 3.34 -10.53 3.99
C ALA A 515 3.29 -9.10 4.54
N VAL A 516 2.31 -8.30 4.13
CA VAL A 516 2.12 -6.94 4.65
C VAL A 516 1.78 -6.97 6.14
N SER A 517 0.87 -7.86 6.55
CA SER A 517 0.51 -8.11 7.96
C SER A 517 1.74 -8.44 8.81
N TYR A 518 2.54 -9.42 8.38
CA TYR A 518 3.76 -9.82 9.07
C TYR A 518 4.79 -8.68 9.16
N PHE A 519 4.96 -7.91 8.08
CA PHE A 519 5.85 -6.74 8.06
C PHE A 519 5.43 -5.69 9.11
N ILE A 520 4.13 -5.41 9.20
CA ILE A 520 3.58 -4.43 10.14
C ILE A 520 3.77 -4.90 11.58
N ASP A 521 3.49 -6.17 11.89
CA ASP A 521 3.68 -6.72 13.24
C ASP A 521 5.16 -6.73 13.65
N SER A 522 6.04 -7.08 12.72
CA SER A 522 7.49 -7.01 12.91
C SER A 522 7.94 -5.58 13.21
N THR A 523 7.38 -4.60 12.50
CA THR A 523 7.70 -3.18 12.68
C THR A 523 7.19 -2.65 14.03
N LYS A 524 5.94 -2.97 14.40
CA LYS A 524 5.38 -2.64 15.72
C LYS A 524 6.24 -3.19 16.85
N THR A 525 6.66 -4.45 16.74
CA THR A 525 7.53 -5.12 17.73
C THR A 525 8.89 -4.42 17.86
N LYS A 526 9.54 -4.10 16.73
CA LYS A 526 10.80 -3.34 16.72
C LYS A 526 10.64 -1.97 17.39
N MET A 527 9.55 -1.25 17.10
CA MET A 527 9.25 0.04 17.72
C MET A 527 9.04 -0.07 19.23
N MET A 528 8.31 -1.08 19.72
CA MET A 528 8.12 -1.32 21.15
C MET A 528 9.45 -1.60 21.87
N ALA A 529 10.31 -2.43 21.27
CA ALA A 529 11.63 -2.73 21.84
C ALA A 529 12.55 -1.48 21.92
N VAL A 530 12.50 -0.60 20.91
CA VAL A 530 13.22 0.68 20.94
C VAL A 530 12.70 1.59 22.07
N LYS A 531 11.36 1.66 22.25
CA LYS A 531 10.74 2.42 23.36
C LYS A 531 11.20 1.91 24.72
N GLU A 532 11.22 0.60 24.94
CA GLU A 532 11.68 0.02 26.21
C GLU A 532 13.15 0.34 26.48
N LYS A 533 14.01 0.23 25.47
CA LYS A 533 15.43 0.61 25.58
C LYS A 533 15.59 2.10 25.90
N ALA A 534 14.81 2.97 25.27
CA ALA A 534 14.82 4.41 25.55
C ALA A 534 14.33 4.73 26.96
N LYS A 535 13.25 4.10 27.44
CA LYS A 535 12.75 4.22 28.83
C LYS A 535 13.81 3.77 29.84
N ARG A 536 14.48 2.63 29.61
CA ARG A 536 15.56 2.13 30.48
C ARG A 536 16.77 3.08 30.52
N ARG A 537 17.14 3.69 29.39
CA ARG A 537 18.19 4.72 29.33
C ARG A 537 17.80 6.01 30.06
N GLY A 538 16.55 6.44 29.91
CA GLY A 538 16.00 7.60 30.62
C GLY A 538 15.92 7.39 32.14
N TRP A 539 15.57 6.18 32.59
CA TRP A 539 15.62 5.80 34.02
C TRP A 539 17.05 5.87 34.56
N LYS A 540 18.02 5.27 33.85
CA LYS A 540 19.44 5.33 34.27
C LYS A 540 19.97 6.75 34.38
N LYS A 541 19.56 7.67 33.48
CA LYS A 541 19.96 9.08 33.52
C LYS A 541 19.36 9.82 34.74
N ARG A 542 18.10 9.55 35.08
CA ARG A 542 17.46 10.12 36.29
C ARG A 542 18.06 9.58 37.59
N ASP A 543 18.48 8.31 37.63
CA ASP A 543 19.18 7.74 38.79
C ASP A 543 20.59 8.31 38.93
N THR A 544 21.32 8.55 37.83
CA THR A 544 22.62 9.24 37.91
C THR A 544 22.51 10.69 38.35
N ASP A 545 21.45 11.40 37.96
CA ASP A 545 21.21 12.78 38.41
C ASP A 545 20.74 12.83 39.88
N LYS A 546 19.95 11.85 40.33
CA LYS A 546 19.61 11.67 41.76
C LYS A 546 20.83 11.32 42.62
N TRP A 547 21.78 10.54 42.10
CA TRP A 547 23.04 10.24 42.81
C TRP A 547 23.98 11.46 42.86
N ARG A 548 24.05 12.28 41.79
CA ARG A 548 24.81 13.54 41.80
C ARG A 548 24.19 14.60 42.72
N GLY A 549 22.86 14.62 42.88
CA GLY A 549 22.15 15.54 43.77
C GLY A 549 22.26 15.23 45.27
N LYS A 550 22.73 14.04 45.66
CA LYS A 550 22.92 13.65 47.08
C LYS A 550 24.38 13.68 47.56
N GLY A 551 25.33 14.08 46.72
CA GLY A 551 26.76 14.13 47.04
C GLY A 551 27.26 15.48 47.59
N HIS A 552 26.39 16.47 47.78
CA HIS A 552 26.77 17.84 48.13
C HIS A 552 26.16 18.34 49.46
N GLU A 553 25.97 17.48 50.44
CA GLU A 553 25.70 17.90 51.82
C GLU A 553 26.44 16.98 52.79
N ASN A 554 27.73 17.27 53.03
CA ASN A 554 28.42 17.11 54.32
C ASN A 554 29.91 17.40 54.13
N GLY A 555 30.28 18.65 54.39
CA GLY A 555 31.67 19.09 54.32
C GLY A 555 31.85 20.50 54.85
N SER A 556 31.39 20.77 56.07
CA SER A 556 31.77 22.00 56.79
C SER A 556 31.64 21.81 58.30
N SER A 557 32.76 21.44 58.95
CA SER A 557 33.16 21.98 60.25
C SER A 557 34.47 21.34 60.66
N LEU A 558 35.56 22.10 60.63
CA LEU A 558 36.48 22.29 61.75
C LEU A 558 37.43 23.45 61.43
N ARG A 559 37.61 24.28 62.45
CA ARG A 559 38.32 25.57 62.48
C ARG A 559 39.82 25.42 62.34
#